data_AF-A0A9P1H775-F1
#
_entry.id   AF-A0A9P1H775-F1
#
_cell.length_a   1.000
_cell.length_b   1.000
_cell.length_c   1.000
_cell.angle_alpha   90.00
_cell.angle_beta   90.00
_cell.angle_gamma   90.00
#
_symmetry.space_group_name_H-M   'P 1'
#
loop_
_entity.id
_entity.type
_entity.pdbx_description
1 polymer ?
#
loop_
_entity_poly.entity_id
_entity_poly.type
_entity_poly.pdbx_seq_one_letter_code
_entity_poly.pdbx_strand_id
1 'polypeptide(L)'
;MGAMRTVADWRKLPLSLTELCIDTTLRCGQSFRWRKFEDEWSCTLHGRIISLKQDASHLHYRVVWPEKSSRTESLGNGPLQDDTEALLKHYFSLKVDLESLYKQWSDADPNFRKRAPQFTGVRILSQDAWETLVSFICSSNNNISRISQMVHKLCVTYGPLIGHIGDTPFHDFPKPEALLGAEVESQLRNLGFGYRAKYIAKTAQIVAGKPHDIWGKEAGWAHSVLFTADLRAFSDRNAQKAEAAIIKVKKEESANGSGKLSP
;
A
#
# COMPACT_ATOMS: atom_id res chain seq x y z
N MET A 1 7.34 -17.53 31.72
CA MET A 1 5.95 -17.76 31.27
C MET A 1 5.15 -16.50 31.59
N GLY A 2 5.14 -15.54 30.66
CA GLY A 2 4.37 -14.30 30.80
C GLY A 2 2.98 -14.50 30.20
N ALA A 3 1.94 -14.26 30.99
CA ALA A 3 0.56 -14.43 30.57
C ALA A 3 0.20 -13.41 29.46
N MET A 4 -0.10 -13.93 28.28
CA MET A 4 -0.58 -13.20 27.12
C MET A 4 -1.95 -12.55 27.42
N ARG A 5 -2.18 -11.33 26.92
CA ARG A 5 -3.54 -10.82 26.69
C ARG A 5 -3.80 -10.71 25.20
N THR A 6 -4.24 -11.82 24.62
CA THR A 6 -4.87 -11.89 23.31
C THR A 6 -5.83 -13.06 23.39
N VAL A 7 -7.14 -12.87 23.21
CA VAL A 7 -7.78 -12.71 21.90
C VAL A 7 -8.94 -11.72 22.04
N ALA A 8 -8.91 -10.57 21.35
CA ALA A 8 -10.17 -9.88 21.09
C ALA A 8 -10.99 -10.80 20.18
N ASP A 9 -12.21 -11.16 20.58
CA ASP A 9 -13.09 -12.00 19.78
C ASP A 9 -13.24 -11.43 18.36
N TRP A 10 -13.37 -12.33 17.38
CA TRP A 10 -13.65 -11.93 16.00
C TRP A 10 -14.92 -11.10 15.95
N ARG A 11 -14.80 -9.87 15.46
CA ARG A 11 -15.93 -8.99 15.16
C ARG A 11 -16.26 -9.09 13.69
N LYS A 12 -17.51 -8.78 13.34
CA LYS A 12 -18.02 -8.87 11.97
C LYS A 12 -18.51 -7.52 11.49
N LEU A 13 -18.18 -7.20 10.24
CA LEU A 13 -18.68 -6.06 9.52
C LEU A 13 -19.40 -6.57 8.26
N PRO A 14 -20.72 -6.35 8.10
CA PRO A 14 -21.47 -6.80 6.92
C PRO A 14 -20.91 -6.15 5.65
N LEU A 15 -20.28 -6.95 4.78
CA LEU A 15 -19.65 -6.55 3.53
C LEU A 15 -19.62 -7.74 2.57
N SER A 16 -20.31 -7.59 1.45
CA SER A 16 -20.28 -8.56 0.36
C SER A 16 -18.94 -8.53 -0.38
N LEU A 17 -18.64 -9.62 -1.11
CA LEU A 17 -17.47 -9.69 -2.00
C LEU A 17 -17.56 -8.75 -3.22
N THR A 18 -18.76 -8.26 -3.56
CA THR A 18 -18.95 -7.25 -4.60
C THR A 18 -18.48 -5.88 -4.15
N GLU A 19 -18.67 -5.59 -2.86
CA GLU A 19 -18.28 -4.33 -2.23
C GLU A 19 -16.80 -4.35 -1.80
N LEU A 20 -16.29 -5.42 -1.20
CA LEU A 20 -14.88 -5.54 -0.86
C LEU A 20 -14.43 -6.99 -1.03
N CYS A 21 -13.34 -7.21 -1.76
CA CYS A 21 -12.60 -8.47 -1.76
C CYS A 21 -11.20 -8.20 -1.21
N ILE A 22 -10.93 -8.64 0.02
CA ILE A 22 -9.64 -8.35 0.69
C ILE A 22 -8.47 -9.07 0.00
N ASP A 23 -8.68 -10.27 -0.56
CA ASP A 23 -7.61 -11.00 -1.25
C ASP A 23 -7.14 -10.28 -2.52
N THR A 24 -8.06 -9.68 -3.28
CA THR A 24 -7.68 -8.90 -4.46
C THR A 24 -7.15 -7.52 -4.07
N THR A 25 -7.81 -6.84 -3.13
CA THR A 25 -7.45 -5.46 -2.73
C THR A 25 -6.09 -5.38 -2.02
N LEU A 26 -5.78 -6.33 -1.13
CA LEU A 26 -4.54 -6.29 -0.35
C LEU A 26 -3.33 -6.83 -1.11
N ARG A 27 -3.52 -7.53 -2.24
CA ARG A 27 -2.44 -8.07 -3.08
C ARG A 27 -2.10 -7.22 -4.30
N CYS A 28 -2.96 -6.30 -4.70
CA CYS A 28 -2.79 -5.58 -5.96
C CYS A 28 -1.77 -4.43 -5.93
N GLY A 29 -0.84 -4.45 -4.96
CA GLY A 29 0.29 -3.52 -4.90
C GLY A 29 -0.03 -2.13 -4.34
N GLN A 30 -1.16 -1.95 -3.66
CA GLN A 30 -1.49 -0.68 -3.00
C GLN A 30 -0.79 -0.53 -1.65
N SER A 31 -0.93 -1.55 -0.81
CA SER A 31 -0.21 -1.69 0.43
C SER A 31 0.78 -2.84 0.33
N PHE A 32 1.93 -2.69 0.98
CA PHE A 32 3.02 -3.66 1.01
C PHE A 32 3.24 -4.25 2.41
N ARG A 33 2.34 -3.96 3.36
CA ARG A 33 2.47 -4.32 4.78
C ARG A 33 1.59 -5.48 5.22
N TRP A 34 0.58 -5.81 4.42
CA TRP A 34 -0.31 -6.93 4.69
C TRP A 34 0.39 -8.25 4.41
N ARG A 35 0.40 -9.14 5.41
CA ARG A 35 0.94 -10.50 5.31
C ARG A 35 -0.22 -11.48 5.41
N LYS A 36 -0.30 -12.45 4.50
CA LYS A 36 -1.27 -13.54 4.60
C LYS A 36 -0.58 -14.77 5.19
N PHE A 37 -1.16 -15.31 6.25
CA PHE A 37 -0.82 -16.61 6.83
C PHE A 37 -2.08 -17.45 6.80
N GLU A 38 -2.06 -18.57 6.08
CA GLU A 38 -3.25 -19.38 5.80
C GLU A 38 -4.38 -18.51 5.22
N ASP A 39 -5.52 -18.41 5.91
CA ASP A 39 -6.68 -17.61 5.53
C ASP A 39 -6.77 -16.26 6.24
N GLU A 40 -5.76 -15.88 7.03
CA GLU A 40 -5.73 -14.64 7.80
C GLU A 40 -4.73 -13.63 7.21
N TRP A 41 -5.24 -12.43 6.93
CA TRP A 41 -4.44 -11.26 6.59
C TRP A 41 -4.09 -10.49 7.86
N SER A 42 -2.83 -10.15 8.10
CA SER A 42 -2.43 -9.36 9.26
C SER A 42 -1.47 -8.23 8.89
N CYS A 43 -1.65 -7.09 9.53
CA CYS A 43 -0.75 -5.93 9.47
C CYS A 43 -0.83 -5.13 10.77
N THR A 44 -0.02 -4.08 10.91
CA THR A 44 -0.27 -3.04 11.92
C THR A 44 -0.85 -1.81 11.24
N LEU A 45 -1.82 -1.17 11.90
CA LEU A 45 -2.39 0.10 11.49
C LEU A 45 -2.65 0.94 12.73
N HIS A 46 -2.17 2.19 12.77
CA HIS A 46 -2.46 3.13 13.86
C HIS A 46 -2.17 2.54 15.25
N GLY A 47 -0.99 1.95 15.44
CA GLY A 47 -0.53 1.45 16.74
C GLY A 47 -1.16 0.14 17.23
N ARG A 48 -1.90 -0.58 16.37
CA ARG A 48 -2.51 -1.88 16.70
C ARG A 48 -2.26 -2.91 15.61
N ILE A 49 -2.22 -4.19 15.96
CA ILE A 49 -2.20 -5.29 14.97
C ILE A 49 -3.65 -5.58 14.61
N ILE A 50 -3.94 -5.64 13.32
CA ILE A 50 -5.26 -6.02 12.79
C ILE A 50 -5.11 -7.32 12.02
N SER A 51 -5.92 -8.32 12.36
CA SER A 51 -6.10 -9.55 11.59
C SER A 51 -7.46 -9.52 10.90
N LEU A 52 -7.51 -9.89 9.62
CA LEU A 52 -8.70 -9.92 8.79
C LEU A 52 -8.88 -11.29 8.13
N LYS A 53 -10.12 -11.72 8.01
CA LYS A 53 -10.55 -12.78 7.09
C LYS A 53 -11.94 -12.45 6.57
N GLN A 54 -12.35 -13.04 5.46
CA GLN A 54 -13.60 -12.66 4.81
C GLN A 54 -14.38 -13.88 4.33
N ASP A 55 -15.69 -13.86 4.54
CA ASP A 55 -16.63 -14.78 3.89
C ASP A 55 -17.47 -14.03 2.84
N ALA A 56 -18.45 -14.70 2.23
CA ALA A 56 -19.26 -14.13 1.15
C ALA A 56 -20.04 -12.85 1.54
N SER A 57 -20.27 -12.64 2.85
CA SER A 57 -21.20 -11.65 3.39
C SER A 57 -20.61 -10.74 4.47
N HIS A 58 -19.48 -11.12 5.08
CA HIS A 58 -18.87 -10.39 6.18
C HIS A 58 -17.35 -10.32 6.06
N LEU A 59 -16.83 -9.14 6.39
CA LEU A 59 -15.44 -8.98 6.81
C LEU A 59 -15.34 -9.28 8.31
N HIS A 60 -14.49 -10.23 8.68
CA HIS A 60 -14.17 -10.53 10.06
C HIS A 60 -12.86 -9.84 10.41
N TYR A 61 -12.82 -9.21 11.58
CA TYR A 61 -11.61 -8.55 12.07
C TYR A 61 -11.35 -8.83 13.56
N ARG A 62 -10.06 -8.91 13.91
CA ARG A 62 -9.53 -9.03 15.27
C ARG A 62 -8.44 -7.98 15.48
N VAL A 63 -8.31 -7.50 16.71
CA VAL A 63 -7.30 -6.50 17.08
C VAL A 63 -6.43 -6.99 18.23
N VAL A 64 -5.14 -6.66 18.16
CA VAL A 64 -4.20 -6.80 19.26
C VAL A 64 -3.54 -5.45 19.55
N TRP A 65 -3.58 -5.04 20.80
CA TRP A 65 -2.95 -3.80 21.27
C TRP A 65 -1.64 -4.11 22.01
N PRO A 66 -0.65 -3.19 22.01
CA PRO A 66 0.58 -3.37 22.78
C PRO A 66 0.33 -3.56 24.28
N GLU A 67 1.10 -4.46 24.91
CA GLU A 67 1.02 -4.75 26.35
C GLU A 67 1.28 -3.51 27.22
N LYS A 68 2.24 -2.66 26.80
CA LYS A 68 2.61 -1.40 27.46
C LYS A 68 1.89 -0.20 26.88
N SER A 69 0.60 -0.32 26.55
CA SER A 69 -0.22 0.89 26.57
C SER A 69 -0.35 1.34 28.03
N SER A 70 0.61 2.13 28.52
CA SER A 70 0.34 3.03 29.62
C SER A 70 -0.85 3.86 29.16
N ARG A 71 -2.03 3.50 29.66
CA ARG A 71 -3.31 4.14 29.40
C ARG A 71 -3.42 5.49 30.14
N THR A 72 -2.36 6.29 30.03
CA THR A 72 -2.07 7.59 30.65
C THR A 72 -0.82 8.07 29.91
N GLU A 73 -0.72 9.16 29.16
CA GLU A 73 -1.37 10.48 29.08
C GLU A 73 -1.28 10.90 27.59
N SER A 74 -2.26 11.53 26.93
CA SER A 74 -2.69 12.92 27.13
C SER A 74 -3.94 13.22 26.29
N LEU A 75 -4.89 13.97 26.87
CA LEU A 75 -6.12 14.55 26.28
C LEU A 75 -7.36 13.64 26.21
N GLY A 76 -8.01 13.40 27.35
CA GLY A 76 -9.43 13.00 27.40
C GLY A 76 -9.76 12.02 28.51
N ASN A 77 -10.43 12.49 29.57
CA ASN A 77 -10.94 11.67 30.67
C ASN A 77 -12.14 10.81 30.23
N GLY A 78 -11.90 9.72 29.50
CA GLY A 78 -12.89 8.70 29.19
C GLY A 78 -12.22 7.38 28.77
N PRO A 79 -12.91 6.23 28.87
CA PRO A 79 -12.40 5.00 28.28
C PRO A 79 -12.19 5.24 26.79
N LEU A 80 -10.96 5.05 26.30
CA LEU A 80 -10.63 5.09 24.87
C LEU A 80 -11.59 4.16 24.12
N GLN A 81 -12.51 4.77 23.37
CA GLN A 81 -13.48 4.05 22.56
C GLN A 81 -12.72 3.33 21.44
N ASP A 82 -12.94 2.02 21.31
CA ASP A 82 -12.34 1.23 20.24
C ASP A 82 -12.89 1.70 18.88
N ASP A 83 -12.08 2.47 18.17
CA ASP A 83 -12.40 3.07 16.87
C ASP A 83 -12.04 2.15 15.69
N THR A 84 -11.69 0.88 15.92
CA THR A 84 -11.18 -0.02 14.87
C THR A 84 -12.16 -0.17 13.71
N GLU A 85 -13.46 -0.30 13.97
CA GLU A 85 -14.44 -0.41 12.89
C GLU A 85 -14.46 0.86 12.02
N ALA A 86 -14.39 2.04 12.65
CA ALA A 86 -14.33 3.31 11.94
C ALA A 86 -13.03 3.44 11.14
N LEU A 87 -11.91 3.00 11.71
CA LEU A 87 -10.62 2.91 11.03
C LEU A 87 -10.69 2.00 9.80
N LEU A 88 -11.26 0.80 9.91
CA LEU A 88 -11.40 -0.13 8.77
C LEU A 88 -12.33 0.44 7.69
N LYS A 89 -13.45 1.05 8.09
CA LYS A 89 -14.35 1.75 7.17
C LYS A 89 -13.65 2.87 6.41
N HIS A 90 -12.76 3.60 7.07
CA HIS A 90 -11.96 4.64 6.44
C HIS A 90 -10.86 4.05 5.54
N TYR A 91 -10.06 3.11 6.05
CA TYR A 91 -8.93 2.51 5.36
C TYR A 91 -9.34 1.79 4.06
N PHE A 92 -10.47 1.08 4.07
CA PHE A 92 -11.03 0.45 2.87
C PHE A 92 -11.93 1.40 2.06
N SER A 93 -12.04 2.67 2.40
CA SER A 93 -12.86 3.65 1.67
C SER A 93 -14.34 3.23 1.53
N LEU A 94 -14.92 2.61 2.56
CA LEU A 94 -16.26 1.99 2.51
C LEU A 94 -17.43 2.97 2.41
N LYS A 95 -17.17 4.27 2.49
CA LYS A 95 -18.19 5.31 2.23
C LYS A 95 -18.52 5.42 0.74
N VAL A 96 -17.65 4.91 -0.13
CA VAL A 96 -17.85 4.94 -1.58
C VAL A 96 -18.66 3.72 -1.99
N ASP A 97 -19.81 3.96 -2.63
CA ASP A 97 -20.64 2.92 -3.25
C ASP A 97 -19.92 2.35 -4.48
N LEU A 98 -19.32 1.16 -4.32
CA LEU A 98 -18.48 0.58 -5.36
C LEU A 98 -19.34 -0.04 -6.46
N GLU A 99 -20.46 -0.64 -6.12
CA GLU A 99 -21.42 -1.21 -7.08
C GLU A 99 -21.93 -0.15 -8.06
N SER A 100 -22.33 1.03 -7.57
CA SER A 100 -22.75 2.15 -8.42
C SER A 100 -21.63 2.61 -9.36
N LEU A 101 -20.38 2.67 -8.88
CA LEU A 101 -19.23 3.02 -9.72
C LEU A 101 -18.94 1.95 -10.78
N TYR A 102 -18.99 0.67 -10.41
CA TYR A 102 -18.80 -0.44 -11.35
C TYR A 102 -19.84 -0.42 -12.46
N LYS A 103 -21.10 -0.11 -12.12
CA LYS A 103 -22.17 0.08 -13.10
C LYS A 103 -21.85 1.24 -14.03
N GLN A 104 -21.52 2.40 -13.47
CA GLN A 104 -21.21 3.61 -14.25
C GLN A 104 -20.01 3.40 -15.21
N TRP A 105 -18.93 2.77 -14.73
CA TRP A 105 -17.75 2.47 -15.56
C TRP A 105 -18.04 1.41 -16.61
N SER A 106 -18.84 0.40 -16.28
CA SER A 106 -19.29 -0.60 -17.25
C SER A 106 -20.16 0.04 -18.33
N ASP A 107 -21.02 0.99 -17.97
CA ASP A 107 -21.86 1.74 -18.91
C ASP A 107 -21.03 2.57 -19.88
N ALA A 108 -19.96 3.21 -19.38
CA ALA A 108 -19.08 4.06 -20.15
C ALA A 108 -18.01 3.32 -20.99
N ASP A 109 -17.50 2.16 -20.53
CA ASP A 109 -16.39 1.44 -21.20
C ASP A 109 -16.73 -0.05 -21.42
N PRO A 110 -16.90 -0.49 -22.69
CA PRO A 110 -17.11 -1.89 -23.04
C PRO A 110 -15.98 -2.84 -22.58
N ASN A 111 -14.73 -2.36 -22.53
CA ASN A 111 -13.60 -3.18 -22.05
C ASN A 111 -13.70 -3.41 -20.55
N PHE A 112 -14.02 -2.37 -19.80
CA PHE A 112 -14.29 -2.48 -18.37
C PHE A 112 -15.47 -3.42 -18.12
N ARG A 113 -16.61 -3.22 -18.79
CA ARG A 113 -17.81 -4.08 -18.69
C ARG A 113 -17.50 -5.56 -18.86
N LYS A 114 -16.65 -5.89 -19.82
CA LYS A 114 -16.25 -7.29 -20.10
C LYS A 114 -15.43 -7.91 -18.97
N ARG A 115 -14.61 -7.12 -18.26
CA ARG A 115 -13.66 -7.62 -17.24
C ARG A 115 -14.17 -7.47 -15.81
N ALA A 116 -15.02 -6.49 -15.54
CA ALA A 116 -15.52 -6.15 -14.21
C ALA A 116 -16.08 -7.35 -13.40
N PRO A 117 -16.84 -8.30 -13.98
CA PRO A 117 -17.35 -9.45 -13.24
C PRO A 117 -16.28 -10.39 -12.67
N GLN A 118 -15.06 -10.38 -13.24
CA GLN A 118 -13.94 -11.19 -12.76
C GLN A 118 -13.15 -10.52 -11.64
N PHE A 119 -13.32 -9.21 -11.45
CA PHE A 119 -12.54 -8.39 -10.53
C PHE A 119 -13.46 -7.47 -9.72
N THR A 120 -14.41 -8.04 -8.98
CA THR A 120 -15.30 -7.28 -8.08
C THR A 120 -14.63 -6.99 -6.74
N GLY A 121 -15.15 -5.99 -6.02
CA GLY A 121 -14.68 -5.66 -4.67
C GLY A 121 -13.27 -5.08 -4.59
N VAL A 122 -12.70 -4.61 -5.70
CA VAL A 122 -11.37 -3.98 -5.72
C VAL A 122 -11.52 -2.52 -5.32
N ARG A 123 -11.04 -2.17 -4.13
CA ARG A 123 -11.13 -0.81 -3.58
C ARG A 123 -9.79 -0.11 -3.55
N ILE A 124 -9.80 1.21 -3.65
CA ILE A 124 -8.63 2.04 -3.36
C ILE A 124 -8.52 2.24 -1.85
N LEU A 125 -7.35 1.91 -1.29
CA LEU A 125 -7.08 2.08 0.13
C LEU A 125 -6.82 3.55 0.49
N SER A 126 -7.34 3.98 1.65
CA SER A 126 -7.04 5.27 2.27
C SER A 126 -5.88 5.08 3.27
N GLN A 127 -4.66 5.09 2.74
CA GLN A 127 -3.45 4.80 3.52
C GLN A 127 -2.87 6.07 4.16
N ASP A 128 -2.04 5.90 5.19
CA ASP A 128 -1.26 7.01 5.73
C ASP A 128 -0.34 7.61 4.64
N ALA A 129 -0.37 8.94 4.49
CA ALA A 129 0.31 9.62 3.40
C ALA A 129 1.83 9.47 3.46
N TRP A 130 2.40 9.41 4.67
CA TRP A 130 3.82 9.20 4.88
C TRP A 130 4.23 7.76 4.54
N GLU A 131 3.47 6.77 5.03
CA GLU A 131 3.66 5.36 4.65
C GLU A 131 3.59 5.17 3.13
N THR A 132 2.58 5.76 2.48
CA THR A 132 2.43 5.72 1.03
C THR A 132 3.63 6.35 0.33
N LEU A 133 4.03 7.57 0.72
CA LEU A 133 5.15 8.27 0.08
C LEU A 133 6.44 7.44 0.10
N VAL A 134 6.81 6.90 1.26
CA VAL A 134 8.04 6.10 1.40
C VAL A 134 7.92 4.76 0.67
N SER A 135 6.75 4.12 0.70
CA SER A 135 6.49 2.89 -0.05
C SER A 135 6.62 3.09 -1.56
N PHE A 136 6.18 4.25 -2.08
CA PHE A 136 6.32 4.61 -3.49
C PHE A 136 7.76 4.98 -3.88
N ILE A 137 8.52 5.59 -2.98
CA ILE A 137 9.97 5.74 -3.20
C ILE A 137 10.60 4.36 -3.39
N CYS A 138 10.20 3.36 -2.59
CA CYS A 138 10.65 1.97 -2.71
C CYS A 138 10.22 1.27 -4.02
N SER A 139 9.09 1.68 -4.62
CA SER A 139 8.50 1.02 -5.79
C SER A 139 9.12 1.38 -7.12
N SER A 140 9.73 2.58 -7.23
CA SER A 140 10.38 3.05 -8.45
C SER A 140 11.31 2.00 -9.06
N ASN A 141 11.08 1.56 -10.30
CA ASN A 141 11.87 0.50 -10.98
C ASN A 141 12.11 -0.76 -10.11
N ASN A 142 11.03 -1.37 -9.62
CA ASN A 142 11.06 -2.49 -8.70
C ASN A 142 9.87 -3.44 -8.92
N ASN A 143 9.79 -4.54 -8.17
CA ASN A 143 8.64 -5.46 -8.20
C ASN A 143 8.00 -5.62 -6.81
N ILE A 144 6.72 -6.03 -6.78
CA ILE A 144 5.91 -6.10 -5.55
C ILE A 144 6.59 -6.91 -4.44
N SER A 145 7.21 -8.05 -4.77
CA SER A 145 7.89 -8.90 -3.79
C SER A 145 9.05 -8.17 -3.13
N ARG A 146 9.94 -7.55 -3.92
CA ARG A 146 11.09 -6.81 -3.38
C ARG A 146 10.66 -5.55 -2.63
N ILE A 147 9.62 -4.85 -3.08
CA ILE A 147 9.08 -3.67 -2.38
C ILE A 147 8.56 -4.09 -1.00
N SER A 148 7.77 -5.17 -0.94
CA SER A 148 7.22 -5.69 0.32
C SER A 148 8.33 -6.07 1.31
N GLN A 149 9.40 -6.70 0.83
CA GLN A 149 10.57 -7.00 1.66
C GLN A 149 11.29 -5.75 2.15
N MET A 150 11.46 -4.73 1.29
CA MET A 150 12.07 -3.46 1.68
C MET A 150 11.25 -2.76 2.76
N VAL A 151 9.94 -2.59 2.53
CA VAL A 151 9.01 -1.97 3.50
C VAL A 151 8.99 -2.76 4.80
N HIS A 152 9.00 -4.09 4.75
CA HIS A 152 9.09 -4.93 5.95
C HIS A 152 10.38 -4.68 6.74
N LYS A 153 11.54 -4.69 6.06
CA LYS A 153 12.84 -4.37 6.70
C LYS A 153 12.85 -2.98 7.32
N LEU A 154 12.27 -1.99 6.65
CA LEU A 154 12.13 -0.63 7.16
C LEU A 154 11.37 -0.63 8.50
N CYS A 155 10.22 -1.30 8.54
CA CYS A 155 9.38 -1.37 9.75
C CYS A 155 10.09 -2.11 10.89
N VAL A 156 10.75 -3.24 10.61
CA VAL A 156 11.46 -4.00 11.66
C VAL A 156 12.65 -3.22 12.21
N THR A 157 13.36 -2.45 11.37
CA THR A 157 14.54 -1.70 11.80
C THR A 157 14.21 -0.39 12.52
N TYR A 158 13.24 0.38 12.02
CA TYR A 158 12.97 1.74 12.53
C TYR A 158 11.56 1.93 13.10
N GLY A 159 10.67 0.95 12.89
CA GLY A 159 9.28 1.00 13.32
C GLY A 159 9.11 0.53 14.76
N PRO A 160 8.15 1.09 15.51
CA PRO A 160 7.87 0.65 16.87
C PRO A 160 7.29 -0.76 16.87
N LEU A 161 7.79 -1.63 17.76
CA LEU A 161 7.21 -2.96 17.98
C LEU A 161 5.82 -2.81 18.62
N ILE A 162 4.78 -3.32 17.95
CA ILE A 162 3.40 -3.29 18.45
C ILE A 162 3.08 -4.57 19.24
N GLY A 163 3.57 -5.71 18.77
CA GLY A 163 3.36 -6.99 19.43
C GLY A 163 3.77 -8.16 18.54
N HIS A 164 3.27 -9.36 18.88
CA HIS A 164 3.56 -10.58 18.16
C HIS A 164 2.28 -11.33 17.80
N ILE A 165 2.29 -12.06 16.68
CA ILE A 165 1.35 -13.13 16.38
C ILE A 165 2.17 -14.41 16.31
N GLY A 166 1.94 -15.34 17.24
CA GLY A 166 2.88 -16.43 17.49
C GLY A 166 4.27 -15.87 17.82
N ASP A 167 5.30 -16.37 17.14
CA ASP A 167 6.69 -15.89 17.28
C ASP A 167 7.04 -14.75 16.31
N THR A 168 6.08 -14.29 15.50
CA THR A 168 6.34 -13.27 14.48
C THR A 168 6.13 -11.86 15.03
N PRO A 169 7.17 -10.99 15.06
CA PRO A 169 7.01 -9.61 15.47
C PRO A 169 6.26 -8.79 14.41
N PHE A 170 5.45 -7.85 14.89
CA PHE A 170 4.72 -6.88 14.09
C PHE A 170 5.12 -5.47 14.55
N HIS A 171 5.80 -4.75 13.66
CA HIS A 171 6.22 -3.36 13.86
C HIS A 171 5.34 -2.43 13.05
N ASP A 172 5.08 -1.23 13.58
CA ASP A 172 4.40 -0.18 12.83
C ASP A 172 5.32 0.54 11.85
N PHE A 173 4.74 1.37 10.97
CA PHE A 173 5.53 2.18 10.06
C PHE A 173 6.35 3.20 10.88
N PRO A 174 7.64 3.41 10.58
CA PRO A 174 8.42 4.42 11.28
C PRO A 174 7.85 5.80 11.00
N LYS A 175 7.76 6.65 12.04
CA LYS A 175 7.50 8.07 11.84
C LYS A 175 8.71 8.74 11.17
N PRO A 176 8.54 9.90 10.51
CA PRO A 176 9.65 10.63 9.87
C PRO A 176 10.84 10.85 10.81
N GLU A 177 10.58 11.12 12.09
CA GLU A 177 11.59 11.42 13.11
C GLU A 177 12.53 10.24 13.37
N ALA A 178 12.05 9.00 13.19
CA ALA A 178 12.85 7.79 13.36
C ALA A 178 13.90 7.60 12.24
N LEU A 179 13.83 8.42 11.17
CA LEU A 179 14.70 8.33 9.99
C LEU A 179 15.62 9.56 9.84
N LEU A 180 15.85 10.33 10.91
CA LEU A 180 16.68 11.55 10.88
C LEU A 180 18.16 11.32 11.19
N GLY A 181 18.53 10.14 11.69
CA GLY A 181 19.92 9.80 12.03
C GLY A 181 20.87 9.93 10.83
N ALA A 182 22.11 10.35 11.09
CA ALA A 182 23.13 10.52 10.05
C ALA A 182 23.50 9.19 9.37
N GLU A 183 23.31 8.07 10.07
CA GLU A 183 23.54 6.70 9.64
C GLU A 183 22.39 6.10 8.84
N VAL A 184 21.22 6.73 8.79
CA VAL A 184 20.02 6.14 8.17
C VAL A 184 20.23 5.82 6.70
N GLU A 185 20.86 6.72 5.93
CA GLU A 185 21.13 6.44 4.51
C GLU A 185 22.04 5.21 4.34
N SER A 186 23.14 5.13 5.09
CA SER A 186 24.10 4.03 4.94
C SER A 186 23.49 2.70 5.42
N GLN A 187 22.72 2.71 6.49
CA GLN A 187 22.01 1.53 6.98
C GLN A 187 20.94 1.05 5.99
N LEU A 188 20.15 1.96 5.39
CA LEU A 188 19.19 1.59 4.34
C LEU A 188 19.89 0.99 3.10
N ARG A 189 21.08 1.48 2.74
CA ARG A 189 21.89 0.87 1.67
C ARG A 189 22.26 -0.57 2.02
N ASN A 190 22.72 -0.82 3.25
CA ASN A 190 23.04 -2.15 3.74
C ASN A 190 21.82 -3.09 3.77
N LEU A 191 20.62 -2.54 4.03
CA LEU A 191 19.36 -3.29 3.98
C LEU A 191 18.86 -3.59 2.55
N GLY A 192 19.54 -3.08 1.52
CA GLY A 192 19.27 -3.37 0.10
C GLY A 192 18.38 -2.35 -0.61
N PHE A 193 18.21 -1.14 -0.07
CA PHE A 193 17.41 -0.08 -0.69
C PHE A 193 18.09 0.57 -1.89
N GLY A 194 19.42 0.41 -2.00
CA GLY A 194 20.22 0.97 -3.09
C GLY A 194 20.15 2.50 -3.12
N TYR A 195 20.00 3.08 -4.31
CA TYR A 195 19.94 4.54 -4.48
C TYR A 195 18.74 5.19 -3.76
N ARG A 196 17.66 4.43 -3.49
CA ARG A 196 16.44 4.92 -2.84
C ARG A 196 16.68 5.31 -1.38
N ALA A 197 17.71 4.76 -0.74
CA ALA A 197 18.10 5.10 0.62
C ALA A 197 18.29 6.63 0.80
N LYS A 198 18.99 7.26 -0.16
CA LYS A 198 19.20 8.71 -0.18
C LYS A 198 17.89 9.49 -0.24
N TYR A 199 16.95 9.02 -1.06
CA TYR A 199 15.65 9.67 -1.22
C TYR A 199 14.82 9.54 0.05
N ILE A 200 14.79 8.36 0.68
CA ILE A 200 14.07 8.15 1.94
C ILE A 200 14.61 9.06 3.05
N ALA A 201 15.93 9.07 3.26
CA ALA A 201 16.56 9.90 4.29
C ALA A 201 16.28 11.39 4.07
N LYS A 202 16.45 11.88 2.83
CA LYS A 202 16.17 13.29 2.50
C LYS A 202 14.68 13.64 2.66
N THR A 203 13.78 12.76 2.23
CA THR A 203 12.33 12.99 2.38
C THR A 203 11.93 13.00 3.85
N ALA A 204 12.50 12.12 4.69
CA ALA A 204 12.27 12.14 6.13
C ALA A 204 12.68 13.47 6.77
N GLN A 205 13.85 14.00 6.44
CA GLN A 205 14.30 15.32 6.90
C GLN A 205 13.34 16.44 6.51
N ILE A 206 12.84 16.43 5.26
CA ILE A 206 11.88 17.42 4.78
C ILE A 206 10.55 17.30 5.53
N VAL A 207 10.03 16.08 5.69
CA VAL A 207 8.71 15.85 6.29
C VAL A 207 8.72 16.12 7.79
N ALA A 208 9.75 15.68 8.51
CA ALA A 208 9.88 15.90 9.96
C ALA A 208 10.03 17.39 10.33
N GLY A 209 10.61 18.20 9.43
CA GLY A 209 10.75 19.65 9.62
C GLY A 209 9.48 20.45 9.35
N LYS A 210 8.36 19.80 8.98
CA LYS A 210 7.10 20.47 8.70
C LYS A 210 6.03 20.18 9.78
N PRO A 211 5.00 21.04 9.90
CA PRO A 211 3.87 20.80 10.80
C PRO A 211 3.16 19.45 10.55
N HIS A 212 2.55 18.89 11.59
CA HIS A 212 1.85 17.60 11.50
C HIS A 212 0.63 17.60 10.56
N ASP A 213 0.13 18.76 10.14
CA ASP A 213 -1.04 18.95 9.26
C ASP A 213 -0.67 19.24 7.79
N ILE A 214 0.57 18.98 7.37
CA ILE A 214 0.98 19.15 5.96
C ILE A 214 0.16 18.30 4.99
N TRP A 215 -0.46 17.25 5.51
CA TRP A 215 -1.32 16.34 4.78
C TRP A 215 -2.75 16.87 4.87
N GLY A 216 -3.28 17.33 3.74
CA GLY A 216 -4.69 17.68 3.63
C GLY A 216 -5.60 16.46 3.83
N LYS A 217 -6.92 16.69 3.97
CA LYS A 217 -7.92 15.63 4.18
C LYS A 217 -7.87 14.52 3.13
N GLU A 218 -7.46 14.84 1.91
CA GLU A 218 -7.37 13.91 0.80
C GLU A 218 -6.01 13.21 0.67
N ALA A 219 -5.07 13.43 1.58
CA ALA A 219 -3.74 12.84 1.51
C ALA A 219 -3.76 11.30 1.59
N GLY A 220 -4.84 10.71 2.15
CA GLY A 220 -5.06 9.26 2.10
C GLY A 220 -5.24 8.69 0.69
N TRP A 221 -5.55 9.55 -0.29
CA TRP A 221 -5.60 9.23 -1.71
C TRP A 221 -4.29 9.50 -2.45
N ALA A 222 -3.20 9.80 -1.74
CA ALA A 222 -1.89 10.04 -2.34
C ALA A 222 -1.49 8.91 -3.29
N HIS A 223 -1.86 7.66 -2.97
CA HIS A 223 -1.64 6.53 -3.85
C HIS A 223 -2.36 6.69 -5.20
N SER A 224 -3.61 7.15 -5.23
CA SER A 224 -4.32 7.42 -6.49
C SER A 224 -3.65 8.51 -7.32
N VAL A 225 -3.13 9.55 -6.68
CA VAL A 225 -2.41 10.63 -7.37
C VAL A 225 -1.09 10.12 -7.94
N LEU A 226 -0.33 9.35 -7.16
CA LEU A 226 0.93 8.75 -7.62
C LEU A 226 0.71 7.74 -8.74
N PHE A 227 -0.31 6.90 -8.63
CA PHE A 227 -0.66 5.92 -9.66
C PHE A 227 -1.11 6.59 -10.96
N THR A 228 -1.94 7.63 -10.87
CA THR A 228 -2.39 8.39 -12.07
C THR A 228 -1.27 9.20 -12.71
N ALA A 229 -0.32 9.73 -11.93
CA ALA A 229 0.90 10.34 -12.45
C ALA A 229 1.75 9.30 -13.21
N ASP A 230 1.88 8.09 -12.65
CA ASP A 230 2.58 6.98 -13.32
C ASP A 230 1.86 6.52 -14.59
N LEU A 231 0.52 6.51 -14.66
CA LEU A 231 -0.23 6.15 -15.86
C LEU A 231 0.14 7.02 -17.07
N ARG A 232 0.32 8.34 -16.87
CA ARG A 232 0.81 9.23 -17.95
C ARG A 232 2.23 8.84 -18.38
N ALA A 233 3.13 8.63 -17.41
CA ALA A 233 4.49 8.16 -17.71
C ALA A 233 4.53 6.78 -18.39
N PHE A 234 3.58 5.88 -18.10
CA PHE A 234 3.43 4.60 -18.81
C PHE A 234 2.88 4.77 -20.22
N SER A 235 1.90 5.66 -20.41
CA SER A 235 1.38 6.04 -21.73
C SER A 235 2.50 6.58 -22.62
N ASP A 236 3.30 7.52 -22.11
CA ASP A 236 4.39 8.14 -22.86
C ASP A 236 5.51 7.14 -23.19
N ARG A 237 5.87 6.27 -22.23
CA ARG A 237 6.85 5.20 -22.46
C ARG A 237 6.37 4.17 -23.49
N ASN A 238 5.09 3.83 -23.50
CA ASN A 238 4.52 2.93 -24.49
C ASN A 238 4.47 3.57 -25.87
N ALA A 239 4.14 4.87 -25.96
CA ALA A 239 4.19 5.63 -27.20
C ALA A 239 5.61 5.69 -27.77
N GLN A 240 6.62 6.00 -26.94
CA GLN A 240 8.03 6.03 -27.35
C GLN A 240 8.54 4.66 -27.79
N LYS A 241 8.14 3.57 -27.11
CA LYS A 241 8.50 2.21 -27.52
C LYS A 241 7.85 1.82 -28.85
N ALA A 242 6.59 2.20 -29.08
CA ALA A 242 5.90 1.97 -30.34
C ALA A 242 6.58 2.74 -31.48
N GLU A 243 6.94 3.99 -31.26
CA GLU A 243 7.65 4.83 -32.23
C GLU A 243 9.04 4.28 -32.56
N ALA A 244 9.81 3.84 -31.54
CA ALA A 244 11.10 3.19 -31.75
C ALA A 244 10.99 1.87 -32.53
N ALA A 245 9.94 1.09 -32.29
CA ALA A 245 9.68 -0.14 -33.05
C ALA A 245 9.34 0.17 -34.52
N ILE A 246 8.53 1.19 -34.79
CA ILE A 246 8.19 1.64 -36.15
C ILE A 246 9.44 2.13 -36.90
N ILE A 247 10.31 2.90 -36.22
CA ILE A 247 11.58 3.37 -36.81
C ILE A 247 12.50 2.20 -37.15
N LYS A 248 12.52 1.16 -36.31
CA LYS A 248 13.34 -0.04 -36.54
C LYS A 248 12.87 -0.82 -37.76
N VAL A 249 11.55 -1.03 -37.90
CA VAL A 249 10.94 -1.70 -39.07
C VAL A 249 11.25 -0.95 -40.37
N LYS A 250 11.08 0.39 -40.38
CA LYS A 250 11.40 1.22 -41.57
C LYS A 250 12.87 1.16 -41.97
N LYS A 251 13.79 1.04 -41.01
CA LYS A 251 15.22 0.88 -41.28
C LYS A 251 15.56 -0.50 -41.86
N GLU A 252 14.91 -1.55 -41.36
CA GLU A 252 15.09 -2.92 -41.88
C GLU A 252 14.52 -3.07 -43.31
N GLU A 253 13.37 -2.44 -43.61
CA GLU A 253 12.80 -2.38 -44.96
C GLU A 253 13.69 -1.58 -45.94
N SER A 254 14.26 -0.46 -45.50
CA SER A 254 15.16 0.36 -46.33
C SER A 254 16.49 -0.35 -46.62
N ALA A 255 16.99 -1.17 -45.69
CA ALA A 255 18.22 -1.94 -45.86
C ALA A 255 18.05 -3.15 -46.81
N ASN A 256 16.85 -3.74 -46.87
CA ASN A 256 16.55 -4.84 -47.79
C ASN A 256 16.17 -4.38 -49.21
N GLY A 257 15.77 -3.11 -49.38
CA GLY A 257 15.41 -2.54 -50.69
C GLY A 257 16.59 -2.17 -51.61
N SER A 258 17.81 -2.06 -51.08
CA SER A 258 19.00 -1.65 -51.85
C SER A 258 19.79 -2.80 -52.49
N GLY A 259 19.29 -4.04 -52.40
CA GLY A 259 20.01 -5.24 -52.83
C GLY A 259 19.32 -6.03 -53.93
N LYS A 260 18.97 -5.40 -55.06
CA LYS A 260 18.76 -6.08 -56.36
C LYS A 260 18.51 -5.04 -57.44
N LEU A 261 19.55 -4.74 -58.22
CA LEU A 261 19.45 -4.34 -59.63
C LEU A 261 20.88 -4.35 -60.19
N SER A 262 21.23 -5.43 -60.85
CA SER A 262 22.26 -5.42 -61.90
C SER A 262 21.83 -6.45 -62.95
N PRO A 263 21.87 -6.07 -64.24
CA PRO A 263 21.30 -6.84 -65.35
C PRO A 263 22.08 -8.10 -65.70
#